data_AF-A0A351QVE5-F1
#
_entry.id   AF-A0A351QVE5-F1
#
_cell.length_a   1.000
_cell.length_b   1.000
_cell.length_c   1.000
_cell.angle_alpha   90.00
_cell.angle_beta   90.00
_cell.angle_gamma   90.00
#
_symmetry.space_group_name_H-M   'P 1'
#
loop_
_entity.id
_entity.type
_entity.pdbx_description
1 polymer ?
#
loop_
_entity_poly.entity_id
_entity_poly.type
_entity_poly.pdbx_seq_one_letter_code
_entity_poly.pdbx_strand_id
1 'polypeptide(L)'
;MADFNSLGEAYSDIIQNLGVALRDALEKAKEVAYEYIIKQWYGKYDQGEYERLGLMLDSLQTEYKLNGSSLEATLFIRNDILHPSSNSWNKKPVSFSYLYDWFSGYREEQDILDYTQEQLDDLNIFVNIIRDTLKKAGYDFS
;
A
#
# COMPACT_ATOMS: atom_id res chain seq x y z
N MET A 1 -2.21 31.89 31.49
CA MET A 1 -3.25 31.39 30.56
C MET A 1 -2.51 30.72 29.43
N ALA A 2 -2.62 29.39 29.30
CA ALA A 2 -2.13 28.71 28.11
C ALA A 2 -3.05 29.10 26.95
N ASP A 3 -2.46 29.58 25.87
CA ASP A 3 -3.19 30.01 24.69
C ASP A 3 -3.72 28.77 23.97
N PHE A 4 -5.01 28.49 24.09
CA PHE A 4 -5.63 27.30 23.49
C PHE A 4 -5.43 27.23 21.96
N ASN A 5 -5.16 28.38 21.33
CA ASN A 5 -4.82 28.46 19.91
C ASN A 5 -3.44 27.84 19.59
N SER A 6 -2.45 27.97 20.48
CA SER A 6 -1.10 27.40 20.24
C SER A 6 -1.06 25.88 20.41
N LEU A 7 -1.94 25.33 21.25
CA LEU A 7 -2.14 23.88 21.35
C LEU A 7 -2.80 23.36 20.08
N GLY A 8 -3.84 24.02 19.56
CA GLY A 8 -4.49 23.63 18.30
C GLY A 8 -3.53 23.58 17.10
N GLU A 9 -2.65 24.59 16.98
CA GLU A 9 -1.62 24.65 15.93
C GLU A 9 -0.56 23.55 16.10
N ALA A 10 -0.02 23.36 17.31
CA ALA A 10 0.96 22.31 17.57
C ALA A 10 0.41 20.90 17.33
N TYR A 11 -0.87 20.66 17.67
CA TYR A 11 -1.55 19.40 17.37
C TYR A 11 -1.73 19.21 15.85
N SER A 12 -2.11 20.26 15.12
CA SER A 12 -2.21 20.22 13.65
C SER A 12 -0.86 19.87 13.00
N ASP A 13 0.23 20.47 13.46
CA ASP A 13 1.57 20.23 12.92
C ASP A 13 2.05 18.80 13.20
N ILE A 14 1.81 18.27 14.41
CA ILE A 14 2.14 16.88 14.76
C ILE A 14 1.40 15.90 13.85
N ILE A 15 0.10 16.12 13.64
CA ILE A 15 -0.74 15.28 12.79
C ILE A 15 -0.26 15.33 11.32
N GLN A 16 0.06 16.51 10.81
CA GLN A 16 0.59 16.66 9.45
C GLN A 16 1.94 15.95 9.29
N ASN A 17 2.85 16.11 10.25
CA ASN A 17 4.16 15.46 10.23
C ASN A 17 4.05 13.93 10.30
N LEU A 18 3.11 13.41 11.09
CA LEU A 18 2.81 11.98 11.13
C LEU A 18 2.26 11.50 9.78
N GLY A 19 1.38 12.28 9.16
CA GLY A 19 0.90 12.00 7.80
C GLY A 19 1.99 11.91 6.75
N VAL A 20 2.96 12.82 6.80
CA VAL A 20 4.14 12.80 5.93
C VAL A 20 4.98 11.55 6.20
N ALA A 21 5.31 11.26 7.46
CA ALA A 21 6.11 10.09 7.81
C ALA A 21 5.46 8.76 7.38
N LEU A 22 4.12 8.65 7.50
CA LEU A 22 3.36 7.48 7.08
C LEU A 22 3.35 7.30 5.56
N ARG A 23 3.28 8.40 4.81
CA ARG A 23 3.41 8.39 3.35
C ARG A 23 4.83 8.01 2.93
N ASP A 24 5.85 8.58 3.57
CA ASP A 24 7.26 8.26 3.28
C ASP A 24 7.57 6.78 3.58
N ALA A 25 6.99 6.23 4.65
CA ALA A 25 7.10 4.80 4.96
C ALA A 25 6.48 3.92 3.87
N LEU A 26 5.33 4.30 3.31
CA LEU A 26 4.71 3.59 2.19
C LEU A 26 5.55 3.70 0.92
N GLU A 27 6.04 4.89 0.59
CA GLU A 27 6.92 5.09 -0.57
C GLU A 27 8.21 4.27 -0.42
N LYS A 28 8.77 4.18 0.79
CA LYS A 28 9.91 3.30 1.06
C LYS A 28 9.55 1.82 0.90
N ALA A 29 8.36 1.39 1.34
CA ALA A 29 7.88 0.03 1.15
C ALA A 29 7.74 -0.31 -0.34
N LYS A 30 7.20 0.61 -1.14
CA LYS A 30 7.10 0.48 -2.59
C LYS A 30 8.48 0.37 -3.24
N GLU A 31 9.42 1.23 -2.88
CA GLU A 31 10.79 1.21 -3.42
C GLU A 31 11.47 -0.15 -3.19
N VAL A 32 11.41 -0.69 -1.98
CA VAL A 32 12.01 -2.00 -1.66
C VAL A 32 11.28 -3.13 -2.39
N ALA A 33 9.96 -3.04 -2.54
CA ALA A 33 9.18 -4.01 -3.30
C ALA A 33 9.49 -3.97 -4.80
N TYR A 34 9.67 -2.78 -5.38
CA TYR A 34 10.11 -2.58 -6.76
C TYR A 34 11.50 -3.16 -7.00
N GLU A 35 12.45 -2.93 -6.08
CA GLU A 35 13.77 -3.56 -6.18
C GLU A 35 13.70 -5.08 -6.19
N TYR A 36 12.80 -5.67 -5.39
CA TYR A 36 12.59 -7.11 -5.37
C TYR A 36 12.03 -7.62 -6.70
N ILE A 37 11.00 -6.95 -7.25
CA ILE A 37 10.43 -7.28 -8.58
C ILE A 37 11.54 -7.22 -9.65
N ILE A 38 12.31 -6.14 -9.70
CA ILE A 38 13.39 -5.98 -10.69
C ILE A 38 14.46 -7.06 -10.54
N LYS A 39 14.80 -7.48 -9.32
CA LYS A 39 15.85 -8.48 -9.10
C LYS A 39 15.39 -9.92 -9.33
N GLN A 40 14.14 -10.24 -8.99
CA GLN A 40 13.66 -11.64 -8.95
C GLN A 40 12.68 -11.98 -10.08
N TRP A 41 11.91 -11.01 -10.57
CA TRP A 41 10.86 -11.24 -11.57
C TRP A 41 11.30 -10.83 -12.97
N TYR A 42 12.11 -9.79 -13.09
CA TYR A 42 12.57 -9.28 -14.38
C TYR A 42 13.35 -10.34 -15.16
N GLY A 43 12.85 -10.69 -16.35
CA GLY A 43 13.41 -11.74 -17.21
C GLY A 43 13.12 -13.18 -16.76
N LYS A 44 12.47 -13.38 -15.61
CA LYS A 44 11.99 -14.68 -15.12
C LYS A 44 10.55 -14.95 -15.54
N TYR A 45 9.70 -13.91 -15.48
CA TYR A 45 8.29 -13.98 -15.79
C TYR A 45 7.88 -13.05 -16.93
N ASP A 46 6.63 -13.15 -17.38
CA ASP A 46 6.10 -12.36 -18.48
C ASP A 46 6.14 -10.86 -18.16
N GLN A 47 6.36 -10.05 -19.20
CA GLN A 47 6.47 -8.60 -19.05
C GLN A 47 5.18 -7.97 -18.49
N GLY A 48 4.01 -8.45 -18.92
CA GLY A 48 2.73 -7.94 -18.43
C GLY A 48 2.52 -8.18 -16.93
N GLU A 49 3.12 -9.23 -16.36
CA GLU A 49 2.99 -9.52 -14.93
C GLU A 49 3.75 -8.53 -14.05
N TYR A 50 5.00 -8.17 -14.42
CA TYR A 50 5.75 -7.18 -13.65
C TYR A 50 5.15 -5.78 -13.78
N GLU A 51 4.64 -5.42 -14.97
CA GLU A 51 3.99 -4.12 -15.18
C GLU A 51 2.72 -4.02 -14.33
N ARG A 52 1.95 -5.11 -14.25
CA ARG A 52 0.76 -5.17 -13.41
C ARG A 52 1.11 -5.10 -11.92
N LEU A 53 2.14 -5.79 -11.45
CA LEU A 53 2.61 -5.66 -10.06
C LEU A 53 3.03 -4.23 -9.72
N GLY A 54 3.66 -3.52 -10.68
CA GLY A 54 3.96 -2.10 -10.55
C GLY A 54 2.69 -1.25 -10.41
N LEU A 55 1.70 -1.44 -11.28
CA LEU A 55 0.41 -0.73 -11.18
C LEU A 55 -0.30 -1.00 -9.84
N MET A 56 -0.26 -2.26 -9.37
CA MET A 56 -0.80 -2.64 -8.09
C MET A 56 -0.07 -1.98 -6.91
N LEU A 57 1.27 -1.90 -6.96
CA LEU A 57 2.07 -1.13 -5.99
C LEU A 57 1.69 0.34 -5.99
N ASP A 58 1.60 0.96 -7.15
CA ASP A 58 1.28 2.38 -7.31
C ASP A 58 -0.13 2.69 -6.81
N SER A 59 -1.04 1.72 -6.90
CA SER A 59 -2.39 1.83 -6.35
C SER A 59 -2.43 1.91 -4.81
N LEU A 60 -1.35 1.55 -4.12
CA LEU A 60 -1.32 1.62 -2.66
C LEU A 60 -1.22 3.06 -2.16
N GLN A 61 -2.13 3.40 -1.25
CA GLN A 61 -2.16 4.67 -0.56
C GLN A 61 -2.40 4.45 0.92
N THR A 62 -1.82 5.30 1.76
CA THR A 62 -2.11 5.31 3.20
C THR A 62 -2.84 6.58 3.57
N GLU A 63 -3.78 6.47 4.50
CA GLU A 63 -4.38 7.61 5.17
C GLU A 63 -4.29 7.40 6.67
N TYR A 64 -4.46 8.49 7.40
CA TYR A 64 -4.54 8.45 8.85
C TYR A 64 -5.79 9.16 9.31
N LYS A 65 -6.33 8.69 10.42
CA LYS A 65 -7.45 9.32 11.09
C LYS A 65 -7.19 9.32 12.58
N LEU A 66 -7.55 10.41 13.25
CA LEU A 66 -7.64 10.43 14.70
C LEU A 66 -8.92 9.72 15.13
N ASN A 67 -8.79 8.72 15.99
CA ASN A 67 -9.89 8.04 16.66
C ASN A 67 -9.76 8.28 18.16
N GLY A 68 -10.40 9.34 18.66
CA GLY A 68 -10.22 9.78 20.04
C GLY A 68 -8.77 10.22 20.30
N SER A 69 -8.05 9.47 21.14
CA SER A 69 -6.64 9.73 21.49
C SER A 69 -5.63 8.89 20.71
N SER A 70 -6.06 8.02 19.80
CA SER A 70 -5.18 7.22 18.95
C SER A 70 -5.15 7.73 17.51
N LEU A 71 -4.00 7.56 16.85
CA LEU A 71 -3.87 7.72 15.41
C LEU A 71 -3.99 6.34 14.77
N GLU A 72 -4.95 6.19 13.87
CA GLU A 72 -5.14 4.96 13.09
C GLU A 72 -4.65 5.21 11.68
N ALA A 73 -3.65 4.45 11.24
CA ALA A 73 -3.18 4.45 9.86
C ALA A 73 -3.86 3.31 9.09
N THR A 74 -4.46 3.62 7.95
CA THR A 74 -5.16 2.65 7.10
C THR A 74 -4.52 2.60 5.73
N LEU A 75 -4.27 1.40 5.22
CA LEU A 75 -3.83 1.16 3.85
C LEU A 75 -5.06 1.01 2.94
N PHE A 76 -5.00 1.60 1.75
CA PHE A 76 -6.05 1.60 0.75
C PHE A 76 -5.51 1.24 -0.62
N ILE A 77 -6.41 0.72 -1.46
CA ILE A 77 -6.19 0.52 -2.89
C ILE A 77 -6.94 1.60 -3.67
N ARG A 78 -6.21 2.31 -4.53
CA ARG A 78 -6.71 3.30 -5.48
C ARG A 78 -7.14 2.63 -6.78
N ASN A 79 -8.44 2.38 -6.90
CA ASN A 79 -9.01 1.78 -8.10
C ASN A 79 -8.90 2.67 -9.35
N ASP A 80 -8.71 3.97 -9.19
CA ASP A 80 -8.52 4.91 -10.32
C ASP A 80 -7.16 4.79 -10.99
N ILE A 81 -6.14 4.26 -10.29
CA ILE A 81 -4.83 3.95 -10.89
C ILE A 81 -4.93 2.70 -11.77
N LEU A 82 -5.80 1.76 -11.38
CA LEU A 82 -5.96 0.46 -12.02
C LEU A 82 -7.00 0.48 -13.13
N HIS A 83 -8.05 1.30 -12.96
CA HIS A 83 -9.08 1.54 -13.95
C HIS A 83 -9.24 3.05 -14.12
N PRO A 84 -8.38 3.71 -14.92
CA PRO A 84 -8.45 5.15 -15.15
C PRO A 84 -9.78 5.61 -15.78
N SER A 85 -10.49 4.69 -16.44
CA SER A 85 -11.83 4.89 -17.02
C SER A 85 -12.96 4.79 -15.98
N SER A 86 -12.69 4.25 -14.80
CA SER A 86 -13.64 4.18 -13.70
C SER A 86 -13.63 5.50 -12.93
N ASN A 87 -14.68 6.30 -13.12
CA ASN A 87 -14.89 7.53 -12.34
C ASN A 87 -15.17 7.27 -10.84
N SER A 88 -15.06 6.03 -10.36
CA SER A 88 -15.29 5.71 -8.95
C SER A 88 -13.99 5.73 -8.15
N TRP A 89 -13.79 6.80 -7.39
CA TRP A 89 -12.74 6.92 -6.37
C TRP A 89 -13.13 6.05 -5.15
N ASN A 90 -13.03 4.74 -5.29
CA ASN A 90 -13.39 3.81 -4.22
C ASN A 90 -12.13 3.38 -3.47
N LYS A 91 -11.85 4.05 -2.35
CA LYS A 91 -10.84 3.63 -1.37
C LYS A 91 -11.40 2.46 -0.58
N LYS A 92 -10.82 1.27 -0.76
CA LYS A 92 -11.13 0.11 0.09
C LYS A 92 -10.02 -0.04 1.13
N PRO A 93 -10.32 0.02 2.44
CA PRO A 93 -9.37 -0.39 3.47
C PRO A 93 -8.92 -1.82 3.20
N VAL A 94 -7.63 -2.08 3.32
CA VAL A 94 -7.06 -3.40 3.05
C VAL A 94 -6.23 -3.90 4.22
N SER A 95 -6.55 -5.10 4.68
CA SER A 95 -5.63 -5.90 5.51
C SER A 95 -4.53 -6.50 4.63
N PHE A 96 -3.45 -6.99 5.22
CA PHE A 96 -2.41 -7.66 4.44
C PHE A 96 -2.84 -9.00 3.84
N SER A 97 -3.72 -9.74 4.50
CA SER A 97 -4.32 -10.94 3.91
C SER A 97 -5.13 -10.57 2.68
N TYR A 98 -5.94 -9.51 2.77
CA TYR A 98 -6.67 -8.99 1.62
C TYR A 98 -5.72 -8.50 0.52
N LEU A 99 -4.59 -7.86 0.88
CA LEU A 99 -3.59 -7.42 -0.09
C LEU A 99 -3.03 -8.60 -0.88
N TYR A 100 -2.68 -9.70 -0.21
CA TYR A 100 -2.22 -10.92 -0.89
C TYR A 100 -3.31 -11.53 -1.78
N ASP A 101 -4.53 -11.69 -1.26
CA ASP A 101 -5.66 -12.24 -2.02
C ASP A 101 -5.98 -11.38 -3.24
N TRP A 102 -5.83 -10.06 -3.09
CA TRP A 102 -6.07 -9.11 -4.16
C TRP A 102 -4.96 -9.15 -5.21
N PHE A 103 -3.68 -9.21 -4.82
CA PHE A 103 -2.59 -9.36 -5.79
C PHE A 103 -2.63 -10.71 -6.52
N SER A 104 -2.93 -11.80 -5.80
CA SER A 104 -2.98 -13.16 -6.36
C SER A 104 -4.25 -13.42 -7.18
N GLY A 105 -5.31 -12.66 -6.92
CA GLY A 105 -6.63 -12.83 -7.52
C GLY A 105 -7.11 -11.65 -8.35
N TYR A 106 -6.27 -10.64 -8.64
CA TYR A 106 -6.67 -9.48 -9.43
C TYR A 106 -7.08 -9.90 -10.84
N ARG A 107 -8.38 -9.78 -11.08
CA ARG A 107 -9.01 -10.06 -12.37
C ARG A 107 -9.35 -8.72 -12.99
N GLU A 108 -8.48 -8.25 -13.87
CA GLU A 108 -8.95 -7.28 -14.86
C GLU A 108 -10.03 -8.00 -15.69
N GLU A 109 -11.15 -7.32 -15.95
CA GLU A 109 -12.26 -7.88 -16.72
C GLU A 109 -11.71 -8.52 -18.02
N GLN A 110 -11.58 -9.85 -18.01
CA GLN A 110 -11.19 -10.79 -19.09
C GLN A 110 -9.77 -11.40 -19.11
N ASP A 111 -8.81 -10.98 -18.27
CA ASP A 111 -7.49 -11.66 -18.18
C ASP A 111 -7.24 -12.27 -16.80
N ILE A 112 -7.50 -13.59 -16.71
CA ILE A 112 -7.16 -14.39 -15.53
C ILE A 112 -5.64 -14.60 -15.55
N LEU A 113 -4.94 -14.05 -14.56
CA LEU A 113 -3.57 -14.47 -14.26
C LEU A 113 -3.62 -15.79 -13.51
N ASP A 114 -3.38 -16.88 -14.23
CA ASP A 114 -3.13 -18.18 -13.63
C ASP A 114 -1.68 -18.21 -13.16
N TYR A 115 -1.43 -17.63 -11.97
CA TYR A 115 -0.13 -17.73 -11.33
C TYR A 115 0.21 -19.20 -11.04
N THR A 116 1.41 -19.60 -11.41
CA THR A 116 2.04 -20.82 -10.93
C THR A 116 2.28 -20.75 -9.42
N GLN A 117 2.46 -21.90 -8.76
CA GLN A 117 2.78 -21.93 -7.33
C GLN A 117 4.06 -21.14 -7.01
N GLU A 118 5.06 -21.18 -7.89
CA GLU A 118 6.30 -20.41 -7.72
C GLU A 118 6.04 -18.90 -7.73
N GLN A 119 5.19 -18.41 -8.64
CA GLN A 119 4.79 -17.00 -8.68
C GLN A 119 3.98 -16.60 -7.45
N LEU A 120 3.12 -17.49 -6.92
CA LEU A 120 2.38 -17.23 -5.69
C LEU A 120 3.32 -17.16 -4.47
N ASP A 121 4.34 -18.01 -4.42
CA ASP A 121 5.36 -17.99 -3.36
C ASP A 121 6.19 -16.70 -3.43
N ASP A 122 6.63 -16.30 -4.63
CA ASP A 122 7.34 -15.03 -4.86
C ASP A 122 6.45 -13.82 -4.55
N LEU A 123 5.15 -13.88 -4.86
CA LEU A 123 4.19 -12.83 -4.54
C LEU A 123 3.99 -12.69 -3.03
N ASN A 124 3.95 -13.80 -2.30
CA ASN A 124 3.87 -13.78 -0.85
C ASN A 124 5.11 -13.09 -0.24
N ILE A 125 6.32 -13.34 -0.77
CA ILE A 125 7.54 -12.63 -0.35
C ILE A 125 7.38 -11.13 -0.61
N PHE A 126 6.93 -10.76 -1.80
CA PHE A 126 6.67 -9.38 -2.19
C PHE A 126 5.69 -8.67 -1.22
N VAL A 127 4.56 -9.29 -0.87
CA VAL A 127 3.57 -8.72 0.07
C VAL A 127 4.17 -8.61 1.48
N ASN A 128 4.98 -9.59 1.89
CA ASN A 128 5.67 -9.56 3.17
C ASN A 128 6.70 -8.43 3.27
N ILE A 129 7.38 -8.07 2.17
CA ILE A 129 8.29 -6.90 2.13
C ILE A 129 7.54 -5.61 2.46
N ILE A 130 6.36 -5.42 1.85
CA ILE A 130 5.51 -4.24 2.12
C ILE A 130 5.10 -4.23 3.59
N ARG A 131 4.61 -5.36 4.10
CA ARG A 131 4.22 -5.51 5.51
C ARG A 131 5.33 -5.19 6.47
N ASP A 132 6.48 -5.81 6.29
CA ASP A 132 7.56 -5.70 7.25
C ASP A 132 8.19 -4.30 7.21
N THR A 133 8.16 -3.64 6.06
CA THR A 133 8.59 -2.23 5.94
C THR A 133 7.61 -1.28 6.63
N LEU A 134 6.30 -1.45 6.44
CA LEU A 134 5.31 -0.62 7.12
C LEU A 134 5.24 -0.90 8.63
N LYS A 135 5.42 -2.16 9.07
CA LYS A 135 5.52 -2.51 10.50
C LYS A 135 6.66 -1.78 11.20
N LYS A 136 7.82 -1.64 10.55
CA LYS A 136 8.95 -0.87 11.08
C LYS A 136 8.62 0.61 11.27
N ALA A 137 7.67 1.13 10.51
CA ALA A 137 7.18 2.50 10.64
C ALA A 137 6.01 2.65 11.64
N GLY A 138 5.65 1.59 12.37
CA GLY A 138 4.64 1.65 13.42
C GLY A 138 3.20 1.48 12.93
N TYR A 139 2.97 0.99 11.71
CA TYR A 139 1.65 0.53 11.33
C TYR A 139 1.30 -0.74 12.11
N ASP A 140 0.21 -0.68 12.86
CA ASP A 140 -0.43 -1.84 13.48
C ASP A 140 -1.47 -2.42 12.51
N PHE A 141 -1.42 -3.74 12.32
CA PHE A 141 -2.22 -4.48 11.35
C PHE A 141 -3.13 -5.50 12.02
N SER A 142 -3.40 -5.32 13.31
CA SER A 142 -4.26 -6.17 14.13
C SER A 142 -5.73 -6.13 13.73
#